data_AF-A0A7K0D2X2-F1
#
_entry.id   AF-A0A7K0D2X2-F1
#
_cell.length_a   1.000
_cell.length_b   1.000
_cell.length_c   1.000
_cell.angle_alpha   90.00
_cell.angle_beta   90.00
_cell.angle_gamma   90.00
#
_symmetry.space_group_name_H-M   'P 1'
#
loop_
_entity.id
_entity.type
_entity.pdbx_description
1 polymer ?
#
loop_
_entity_poly.entity_id
_entity_poly.type
_entity_poly.pdbx_seq_one_letter_code
_entity_poly.pdbx_strand_id
1 'polypeptide(L)'
;MSPSRIAVRVLLTLSAIVWTIAAAYSVAIGVFAAADTRCGTTTARVDMTGGWWVIATVTVWALPFVIWALRTRTRLSVSVAVVTMVTGIVIVAWLFTHPTRFCW
;
A
#
# COMPACT_ATOMS: atom_id res chain seq x y z
N MET A 1 25.68 22.75 -4.16
CA MET A 1 25.06 21.83 -3.17
C MET A 1 26.17 20.91 -2.66
N SER A 2 26.32 20.70 -1.34
CA SER A 2 27.39 19.83 -0.84
C SER A 2 27.13 18.37 -1.26
N PRO A 3 28.16 17.59 -1.61
CA PRO A 3 28.03 16.19 -2.01
C PRO A 3 27.30 15.33 -0.96
N SER A 4 27.44 15.68 0.33
CA SER A 4 26.73 15.06 1.45
C SER A 4 25.20 15.18 1.35
N ARG A 5 24.66 16.30 0.86
CA ARG A 5 23.20 16.48 0.72
C ARG A 5 22.62 15.64 -0.42
N ILE A 6 23.41 15.38 -1.46
CA ILE A 6 23.01 14.53 -2.58
C ILE A 6 22.96 13.07 -2.12
N ALA A 7 24.00 12.60 -1.42
CA ALA A 7 24.05 11.24 -0.88
C ALA A 7 22.85 10.94 0.05
N VAL A 8 22.49 11.88 0.93
CA VAL A 8 21.32 11.73 1.82
C VAL A 8 20.01 11.65 1.04
N ARG A 9 19.84 12.46 -0.02
CA ARG A 9 18.64 12.40 -0.87
C ARG A 9 18.53 11.07 -1.62
N VAL A 10 19.65 10.58 -2.15
CA VAL A 10 19.70 9.28 -2.84
C VAL A 10 19.33 8.17 -1.87
N LEU A 11 19.91 8.16 -0.66
CA LEU A 11 19.61 7.17 0.35
C LEU A 11 18.11 7.17 0.72
N LEU A 12 17.53 8.34 0.98
CA LEU A 12 16.10 8.48 1.29
C LEU A 12 15.20 7.98 0.16
N THR A 13 15.59 8.26 -1.09
CA THR A 13 14.83 7.81 -2.27
C THR A 13 14.87 6.28 -2.38
N LEU A 14 16.05 5.68 -2.21
CA LEU A 14 16.21 4.23 -2.20
C LEU A 14 15.43 3.58 -1.06
N SER A 15 15.48 4.15 0.15
CA SER A 15 14.71 3.66 1.28
C SER A 15 13.20 3.71 1.02
N ALA A 16 12.69 4.78 0.40
CA ALA A 16 11.28 4.89 0.05
C ALA A 16 10.87 3.86 -1.02
N ILE A 17 11.74 3.57 -1.99
CA ILE A 17 11.52 2.53 -3.00
C ILE A 17 11.46 1.15 -2.33
N VAL A 18 12.45 0.80 -1.51
CA VAL A 18 12.50 -0.48 -0.80
C VAL A 18 11.28 -0.65 0.11
N TRP A 19 10.88 0.40 0.82
CA TRP A 19 9.68 0.40 1.65
C TRP A 19 8.40 0.15 0.86
N THR A 20 8.29 0.74 -0.33
CA THR A 20 7.14 0.55 -1.22
C THR A 20 7.11 -0.87 -1.80
N ILE A 21 8.27 -1.41 -2.19
CA ILE A 21 8.38 -2.79 -2.67
C ILE A 21 7.97 -3.77 -1.58
N ALA A 22 8.45 -3.58 -0.35
CA ALA A 22 8.10 -4.43 0.79
C ALA A 22 6.58 -4.40 1.07
N ALA A 23 5.96 -3.22 1.03
CA ALA A 23 4.53 -3.06 1.16
C ALA A 23 3.77 -3.78 0.03
N ALA A 24 4.23 -3.68 -1.22
CA ALA A 24 3.62 -4.35 -2.35
C ALA A 24 3.63 -5.88 -2.20
N TYR A 25 4.74 -6.47 -1.78
CA TYR A 25 4.81 -7.91 -1.48
C TYR A 25 3.87 -8.32 -0.34
N SER A 26 3.82 -7.53 0.74
CA SER A 26 2.92 -7.79 1.86
C SER A 26 1.44 -7.69 1.46
N VAL A 27 1.07 -6.70 0.63
CA VAL A 27 -0.28 -6.61 0.04
C VAL A 27 -0.57 -7.83 -0.81
N ALA A 28 0.36 -8.27 -1.67
CA ALA A 28 0.14 -9.45 -2.51
C ALA A 28 -0.20 -10.68 -1.65
N ILE A 29 0.58 -10.95 -0.60
CA ILE A 29 0.35 -12.03 0.37
C ILE A 29 -1.00 -11.85 1.07
N GLY A 30 -1.30 -10.65 1.55
CA GLY A 30 -2.57 -10.34 2.22
C GLY A 30 -3.77 -10.60 1.33
N VAL A 31 -3.72 -10.19 0.05
CA VAL A 31 -4.82 -10.45 -0.89
C VAL A 31 -4.90 -11.94 -1.25
N PHE A 32 -3.79 -12.68 -1.29
CA PHE A 32 -3.85 -14.16 -1.38
C PHE A 32 -4.59 -14.78 -0.19
N ALA A 33 -4.28 -14.35 1.03
CA ALA A 33 -4.96 -14.81 2.24
C ALA A 33 -6.42 -14.35 2.32
N ALA A 34 -6.76 -13.22 1.69
CA ALA A 34 -8.09 -12.63 1.70
C ALA A 34 -9.04 -13.21 0.65
N ALA A 35 -8.49 -13.90 -0.35
CA ALA A 35 -9.27 -14.45 -1.45
C ALA A 35 -10.15 -15.61 -0.98
N ASP A 36 -11.39 -15.61 -1.45
CA ASP A 36 -12.31 -16.70 -1.18
C ASP A 36 -11.90 -17.91 -2.04
N THR A 37 -11.53 -19.01 -1.38
CA THR A 37 -11.20 -20.28 -2.05
C THR A 37 -12.42 -21.17 -2.23
N ARG A 38 -13.59 -20.74 -1.73
CA ARG A 38 -14.87 -21.45 -1.94
C ARG A 38 -15.41 -21.09 -3.32
N CYS A 39 -14.80 -21.66 -4.35
CA CYS A 39 -15.26 -21.52 -5.72
C CYS A 39 -16.57 -22.31 -5.90
N GLY A 40 -17.72 -21.62 -5.98
CA GLY A 40 -19.04 -22.24 -6.03
C GLY A 40 -20.19 -21.25 -5.92
N THR A 41 -21.41 -21.74 -5.65
CA THR A 41 -22.66 -20.95 -5.59
C THR A 41 -22.85 -20.16 -4.28
N THR A 42 -21.83 -20.08 -3.43
CA THR A 42 -21.89 -19.29 -2.20
C THR A 42 -21.64 -17.82 -2.50
N THR A 43 -22.23 -16.93 -1.71
CA THR A 43 -21.96 -15.48 -1.78
C THR A 43 -20.48 -15.23 -1.56
N ALA A 44 -19.82 -14.73 -2.59
CA ALA A 44 -18.39 -14.42 -2.55
C ALA A 44 -18.10 -13.39 -1.45
N ARG A 45 -17.12 -13.67 -0.60
CA ARG A 45 -16.75 -12.79 0.51
C ARG A 45 -15.25 -12.78 0.74
N VAL A 46 -14.74 -11.62 1.13
CA VAL A 46 -13.33 -11.48 1.52
C VAL A 46 -13.12 -12.15 2.88
N ASP A 47 -12.08 -12.98 3.01
CA ASP A 47 -11.60 -13.40 4.32
C ASP A 47 -10.98 -12.19 5.02
N MET A 48 -11.64 -11.73 6.09
CA MET A 48 -11.23 -10.53 6.81
C MET A 48 -9.86 -10.68 7.46
N THR A 49 -9.34 -11.88 7.68
CA THR A 49 -7.98 -12.07 8.19
C THR A 49 -6.96 -11.49 7.20
N GLY A 50 -7.07 -11.86 5.93
CA GLY A 50 -6.25 -11.27 4.86
C GLY A 50 -6.63 -9.82 4.57
N GLY A 51 -7.92 -9.48 4.67
CA GLY A 51 -8.40 -8.11 4.48
C GLY A 51 -7.80 -7.12 5.48
N TRP A 52 -7.80 -7.45 6.78
CA TRP A 52 -7.16 -6.65 7.82
C TRP A 52 -5.65 -6.53 7.60
N TRP A 53 -4.99 -7.59 7.12
CA TRP A 53 -3.57 -7.54 6.79
C TRP A 53 -3.25 -6.52 5.68
N VAL A 54 -4.06 -6.50 4.62
CA VAL A 54 -3.93 -5.53 3.52
C VAL A 54 -4.17 -4.11 4.03
N ILE A 55 -5.24 -3.89 4.81
CA ILE A 55 -5.57 -2.57 5.38
C ILE A 55 -4.43 -2.08 6.27
N ALA A 56 -3.93 -2.92 7.17
CA ALA A 56 -2.82 -2.57 8.06
C ALA A 56 -1.54 -2.25 7.27
N THR A 57 -1.20 -3.07 6.28
CA THR A 57 -0.03 -2.87 5.41
C THR A 57 -0.11 -1.53 4.68
N VAL A 58 -1.24 -1.23 4.04
CA VAL A 58 -1.46 0.02 3.30
C VAL A 58 -1.39 1.23 4.22
N THR A 59 -1.98 1.13 5.42
CA THR A 59 -1.95 2.21 6.41
C THR A 59 -0.52 2.50 6.85
N VAL A 60 0.24 1.46 7.22
CA VAL A 60 1.64 1.57 7.66
C VAL A 60 2.54 2.08 6.53
N TRP A 61 2.30 1.63 5.31
CA TRP A 61 3.03 2.10 4.12
C TRP A 61 2.82 3.60 3.88
N ALA A 62 1.60 4.10 4.08
CA ALA A 62 1.27 5.50 3.82
C ALA A 62 1.86 6.49 4.84
N LEU A 63 2.04 6.06 6.10
CA LEU A 63 2.51 6.91 7.20
C LEU A 63 3.74 7.78 6.89
N PRO A 64 4.88 7.24 6.42
CA PRO A 64 6.06 8.07 6.18
C PRO A 64 5.82 9.19 5.15
N PHE A 65 5.01 8.96 4.12
CA PHE A 65 4.68 9.97 3.11
C PHE A 65 3.80 11.08 3.68
N VAL A 66 2.80 10.70 4.48
CA VAL A 66 1.90 11.64 5.17
C VAL A 66 2.67 12.48 6.19
N ILE A 67 3.50 11.84 7.03
CA ILE A 67 4.35 12.52 8.01
C ILE A 67 5.31 13.49 7.30
N TRP A 68 5.91 13.08 6.17
CA TRP A 68 6.78 13.93 5.37
C TRP A 68 6.04 15.15 4.80
N ALA A 69 4.82 14.95 4.29
CA ALA A 69 3.96 16.03 3.81
C ALA A 69 3.61 17.03 4.91
N LEU A 70 3.24 16.54 6.10
CA LEU A 70 2.90 17.39 7.25
C LEU A 70 4.08 18.22 7.75
N ARG A 71 5.31 17.67 7.69
CA ARG A 71 6.54 18.35 8.12
C ARG A 71 7.02 19.39 7.12
N THR A 72 7.03 19.07 5.83
CA THR A 72 7.60 19.95 4.79
C THR A 72 6.58 20.93 4.21
N ARG A 73 5.29 20.58 4.24
CA ARG A 73 4.15 21.39 3.76
C ARG A 73 4.34 21.97 2.35
N THR A 74 5.09 21.28 1.49
CA THR A 74 5.29 21.69 0.09
C THR A 74 4.23 21.08 -0.81
N ARG A 75 3.90 21.74 -1.92
CA ARG A 75 2.93 21.21 -2.91
C ARG A 75 3.30 19.80 -3.38
N LEU A 76 4.60 19.54 -3.60
CA LEU A 76 5.08 18.23 -4.02
C LEU A 76 4.84 17.17 -2.94
N SER A 77 5.22 17.45 -1.69
CA SER A 77 5.04 16.46 -0.61
C SER A 77 3.57 16.16 -0.31
N VAL A 78 2.71 17.18 -0.36
CA VAL A 78 1.25 17.00 -0.26
C VAL A 78 0.73 16.14 -1.42
N SER A 79 1.16 16.41 -2.66
CA SER A 79 0.72 15.63 -3.82
C SER A 79 1.13 14.16 -3.71
N VAL A 80 2.35 13.87 -3.27
CA VAL A 80 2.82 12.50 -3.02
C VAL A 80 1.95 11.81 -1.97
N ALA A 81 1.70 12.46 -0.83
CA ALA A 81 0.86 11.88 0.21
C ALA A 81 -0.58 11.61 -0.27
N VAL A 82 -1.16 12.51 -1.08
CA VAL A 82 -2.49 12.30 -1.68
C VAL A 82 -2.47 11.08 -2.61
N VAL A 83 -1.49 10.96 -3.50
CA VAL A 83 -1.36 9.81 -4.41
C VAL A 83 -1.24 8.51 -3.61
N THR A 84 -0.42 8.50 -2.55
CA THR A 84 -0.27 7.37 -1.64
C THR A 84 -1.60 6.97 -1.01
N MET A 85 -2.36 7.93 -0.48
CA MET A 85 -3.67 7.66 0.13
C MET A 85 -4.68 7.12 -0.89
N VAL A 86 -4.78 7.74 -2.07
CA VAL A 86 -5.67 7.30 -3.14
C VAL A 86 -5.32 5.87 -3.57
N THR A 87 -4.03 5.57 -3.73
CA THR A 87 -3.55 4.23 -4.06
C THR A 87 -3.99 3.22 -3.00
N GLY A 88 -3.85 3.56 -1.73
CA GLY A 88 -4.29 2.72 -0.62
C GLY A 88 -5.79 2.43 -0.64
N ILE A 89 -6.62 3.45 -0.85
CA ILE A 89 -8.07 3.32 -0.97
C ILE A 89 -8.43 2.41 -2.15
N VAL A 90 -7.80 2.61 -3.30
CA VAL A 90 -8.04 1.81 -4.51
C VAL A 90 -7.69 0.35 -4.27
N ILE A 91 -6.56 0.04 -3.61
CA ILE A 91 -6.16 -1.33 -3.29
C ILE A 91 -7.21 -2.01 -2.40
N VAL A 92 -7.67 -1.32 -1.35
CA VAL A 92 -8.68 -1.87 -0.42
C VAL A 92 -10.03 -2.05 -1.12
N ALA A 93 -10.47 -1.07 -1.92
CA ALA A 93 -11.70 -1.19 -2.69
C ALA A 93 -11.64 -2.31 -3.73
N TRP A 94 -10.49 -2.47 -4.39
CA TRP A 94 -10.26 -3.54 -5.36
C TRP A 94 -10.33 -4.92 -4.71
N LEU A 95 -9.76 -5.08 -3.51
CA LEU A 95 -9.86 -6.31 -2.73
C LEU A 95 -11.32 -6.72 -2.48
N PHE A 96 -12.18 -5.78 -2.07
CA PHE A 96 -13.58 -6.08 -1.76
C PHE A 96 -14.47 -6.30 -2.98
N THR A 97 -14.09 -5.74 -4.12
CA THR A 97 -14.83 -5.91 -5.39
C THR A 97 -14.44 -7.20 -6.12
N HIS A 98 -13.29 -7.80 -5.80
CA HIS A 98 -12.78 -9.02 -6.45
C HIS A 98 -12.43 -10.14 -5.43
N PRO A 99 -13.40 -10.59 -4.59
CA PRO A 99 -13.15 -11.62 -3.58
C PRO A 99 -12.73 -12.98 -4.17
N THR A 100 -13.15 -13.31 -5.40
CA THR A 100 -12.93 -14.62 -6.05
C THR A 100 -11.82 -14.60 -7.12
N ARG A 101 -10.86 -13.68 -7.02
CA ARG A 101 -9.83 -13.46 -8.08
C ARG A 101 -8.97 -14.68 -8.46
N PHE A 102 -9.04 -15.78 -7.69
CA PHE A 102 -8.30 -17.02 -7.94
C PHE A 102 -9.18 -18.23 -8.23
N CYS A 103 -10.49 -18.04 -8.38
CA CYS A 103 -11.37 -19.09 -8.91
C CYS A 103 -11.26 -19.08 -10.43
N TRP A 104 -10.72 -20.17 -10.99
CA TRP A 104 -10.62 -20.43 -12.43
C TRP A 104 -11.67 -21.45 -12.86
#